data_AF-A0A2C6MDG5-F1
#
_entry.id   AF-A0A2C6MDG5-F1
#
_cell.length_a   1.000
_cell.length_b   1.000
_cell.length_c   1.000
_cell.angle_alpha   90.00
_cell.angle_beta   90.00
_cell.angle_gamma   90.00
#
_symmetry.space_group_name_H-M   'P 1'
#
loop_
_entity.id
_entity.type
_entity.pdbx_description
1 polymer ?
#
loop_
_entity_poly.entity_id
_entity_poly.type
_entity_poly.pdbx_seq_one_letter_code
_entity_poly.pdbx_strand_id
1 'polypeptide(L)'
;MRKAYDTILQSEVSADLAAKSGGFEPYRYECACCGEEVYVAAAYSTSMVPHFRHRSGNNDVECENYLGQYGALSIESRSRKSNRERVEFYFEKSNKTFSLGLRFSGDEINAYEQHNVVFELRSSAAEQAFFTLPINNTNFAPDAPTLIPINKFSFSYFLSNTLNGTKRKYDFFKSGNTPIFFKLQGNDSDYKAKLVRGAVLYTNVPYFVVFQNQYSVPQEVRFSDEIHVDETFRFETMGRKFLGKVLTIKNKTAQIDALVLSWGYQLEASETLTLLWPACGSG
;
A
#
# COMPACT_ATOMS: atom_id res chain seq x y z
N MET A 1 22.67 -9.39 -3.93
CA MET A 1 21.24 -9.84 -3.99
C MET A 1 20.77 -10.14 -5.42
N ARG A 2 20.00 -11.22 -5.68
CA ARG A 2 19.49 -11.54 -7.04
C ARG A 2 18.10 -11.01 -7.40
N LYS A 3 17.31 -10.64 -6.39
CA LYS A 3 15.98 -10.05 -6.56
C LYS A 3 15.85 -8.80 -5.70
N ALA A 4 15.02 -7.87 -6.12
CA ALA A 4 14.61 -6.69 -5.38
C ALA A 4 13.14 -6.39 -5.68
N TYR A 5 12.53 -5.52 -4.87
CA TYR A 5 11.20 -5.01 -5.14
C TYR A 5 11.31 -3.81 -6.07
N ASP A 6 10.58 -3.84 -7.18
CA ASP A 6 10.43 -2.69 -8.08
C ASP A 6 9.25 -1.85 -7.59
N THR A 7 9.53 -0.63 -7.16
CA THR A 7 8.51 0.29 -6.60
C THR A 7 7.53 0.80 -7.65
N ILE A 8 7.90 0.77 -8.93
CA ILE A 8 7.06 1.23 -10.05
C ILE A 8 6.14 0.09 -10.51
N LEU A 9 6.71 -1.10 -10.72
CA LEU A 9 5.94 -2.29 -11.10
C LEU A 9 5.18 -2.92 -9.92
N GLN A 10 5.51 -2.50 -8.70
CA GLN A 10 4.95 -3.00 -7.45
C GLN A 10 5.12 -4.52 -7.26
N SER A 11 6.19 -5.08 -7.82
CA SER A 11 6.45 -6.53 -7.82
C SER A 11 7.93 -6.85 -7.59
N GLU A 12 8.24 -8.07 -7.16
CA GLU A 12 9.63 -8.55 -7.14
C GLU A 12 10.16 -8.74 -8.56
N VAL A 13 11.37 -8.24 -8.82
CA VAL A 13 12.06 -8.34 -10.09
C VAL A 13 13.45 -8.96 -9.89
N SER A 14 13.89 -9.78 -10.86
CA SER A 14 15.25 -10.31 -10.85
C SER A 14 16.24 -9.25 -11.37
N ALA A 15 17.48 -9.31 -10.87
CA ALA A 15 18.53 -8.40 -11.30
C ALA A 15 18.82 -8.52 -12.82
N ASP A 16 18.66 -9.71 -13.40
CA ASP A 16 18.80 -9.93 -14.84
C ASP A 16 17.72 -9.21 -15.65
N LEU A 17 16.48 -9.21 -15.17
CA LEU A 17 15.36 -8.54 -15.82
C LEU A 17 15.48 -7.03 -15.65
N ALA A 18 15.86 -6.57 -14.46
CA ALA A 18 16.14 -5.17 -14.16
C ALA A 18 17.34 -4.61 -14.95
N ALA A 19 18.38 -5.40 -15.19
CA ALA A 19 19.53 -4.98 -16.01
C ALA A 19 19.18 -4.82 -17.50
N LYS A 20 18.20 -5.58 -18.00
CA LYS A 20 17.73 -5.52 -19.40
C LYS A 20 16.66 -4.46 -19.65
N SER A 21 15.86 -4.14 -18.64
CA SER A 21 14.69 -3.26 -18.73
C SER A 21 14.85 -1.91 -18.02
N GLY A 22 15.87 -1.78 -17.16
CA GLY A 22 16.10 -0.58 -16.36
C GLY A 22 16.96 0.45 -17.07
N GLY A 23 16.38 1.61 -17.35
CA GLY A 23 17.16 2.85 -17.39
C GLY A 23 17.77 3.12 -16.01
N PHE A 24 18.73 4.06 -15.95
CA PHE A 24 19.31 4.54 -14.69
C PHE A 24 18.26 5.37 -13.92
N GLU A 25 17.26 4.71 -13.36
CA GLU A 25 16.20 5.33 -12.58
C GLU A 25 16.58 5.25 -11.08
N PRO A 26 16.97 6.38 -10.46
CA PRO A 26 17.26 6.39 -9.04
C PRO A 26 15.99 6.10 -8.22
N TYR A 27 16.14 5.48 -7.04
CA TYR A 27 15.04 5.15 -6.11
C TYR A 27 14.04 4.08 -6.55
N ARG A 28 14.22 3.45 -7.72
CA ARG A 28 13.27 2.46 -8.23
C ARG A 28 13.23 1.16 -7.45
N TYR A 29 14.37 0.66 -6.98
CA TYR A 29 14.46 -0.67 -6.39
C TYR A 29 14.68 -0.62 -4.88
N GLU A 30 13.97 -1.47 -4.15
CA GLU A 30 14.13 -1.66 -2.71
C GLU A 30 14.59 -3.08 -2.41
N CYS A 31 15.45 -3.22 -1.40
CA CYS A 31 15.86 -4.51 -0.88
C CYS A 31 14.63 -5.27 -0.39
N ALA A 32 14.39 -6.44 -0.96
CA ALA A 32 13.38 -7.35 -0.48
C ALA A 32 13.59 -7.66 1.02
N CYS A 33 14.82 -7.83 1.49
CA CYS A 33 15.05 -8.15 2.91
C CYS A 33 14.68 -6.98 3.85
N CYS A 34 15.40 -5.85 3.76
CA CYS A 34 15.31 -4.75 4.73
C CYS A 34 14.46 -3.55 4.27
N GLY A 35 14.13 -3.44 2.98
CA GLY A 35 13.38 -2.34 2.39
C GLY A 35 14.15 -1.02 2.28
N GLU A 36 15.50 -1.06 2.34
CA GLU A 36 16.38 0.06 1.96
C GLU A 36 16.52 0.14 0.44
N GLU A 37 16.90 1.31 -0.06
CA GLU A 37 17.13 1.51 -1.49
C GLU A 37 18.32 0.68 -2.00
N VAL A 38 18.10 -0.02 -3.11
CA VAL A 38 19.12 -0.79 -3.82
C VAL A 38 19.24 -0.33 -5.27
N TYR A 39 20.39 -0.59 -5.87
CA TYR A 39 20.66 -0.33 -7.28
C TYR A 39 21.16 -1.59 -7.98
N VAL A 40 20.95 -1.69 -9.29
CA VAL A 40 21.49 -2.78 -10.10
C VAL A 40 22.98 -2.54 -10.30
N ALA A 41 23.80 -3.42 -9.73
CA ALA A 41 25.23 -3.48 -9.95
C ALA A 41 25.56 -4.49 -11.06
N ALA A 42 26.71 -4.31 -11.71
CA ALA A 42 27.25 -5.21 -12.73
C ALA A 42 26.32 -5.47 -13.94
N ALA A 43 25.37 -4.57 -14.24
CA ALA A 43 24.39 -4.71 -15.32
C ALA A 43 25.04 -5.00 -16.70
N TYR A 44 26.24 -4.46 -16.94
CA TYR A 44 26.98 -4.59 -18.21
C TYR A 44 28.30 -5.35 -18.05
N SER A 45 28.51 -6.06 -16.92
CA SER A 45 29.74 -6.81 -16.69
C SER A 45 29.76 -8.12 -17.48
N THR A 46 30.90 -8.44 -18.07
CA THR A 46 31.13 -9.74 -18.73
C THR A 46 31.68 -10.80 -17.78
N SER A 47 32.13 -10.40 -16.58
CA SER A 47 32.74 -11.28 -15.58
C SER A 47 31.85 -11.56 -14.38
N MET A 48 30.76 -10.82 -14.21
CA MET A 48 29.86 -10.93 -13.06
C MET A 48 28.40 -10.80 -13.49
N VAL A 49 27.54 -11.62 -12.89
CA VAL A 49 26.09 -11.56 -13.10
C VAL A 49 25.51 -10.30 -12.45
N PRO A 50 24.53 -9.62 -13.08
CA PRO A 50 23.82 -8.51 -12.47
C PRO A 50 23.24 -8.88 -11.10
N HIS A 51 23.36 -7.96 -10.14
CA HIS A 51 22.85 -8.14 -8.79
C HIS A 51 22.50 -6.80 -8.17
N PHE A 52 21.57 -6.79 -7.22
CA PHE A 52 21.25 -5.61 -6.44
C PHE A 52 22.27 -5.42 -5.30
N ARG A 53 22.57 -4.16 -5.00
CA ARG A 53 23.36 -3.69 -3.84
C ARG A 53 22.70 -2.50 -3.17
N HIS A 54 22.86 -2.38 -1.85
CA HIS A 54 22.40 -1.20 -1.10
C HIS A 54 23.17 0.05 -1.50
N ARG A 55 22.47 1.19 -1.63
CA ARG A 55 23.12 2.49 -1.87
C ARG A 55 23.87 3.03 -0.66
N SER A 56 23.35 2.76 0.53
CA SER A 56 23.88 3.24 1.82
C SER A 56 25.23 2.63 2.19
N GLY A 57 25.73 1.64 1.44
CA GLY A 57 26.92 0.87 1.80
C GLY A 57 26.72 -0.02 3.03
N ASN A 58 25.48 -0.12 3.54
CA ASN A 58 25.09 -1.03 4.61
C ASN A 58 25.05 -2.45 4.04
N ASN A 59 26.23 -3.05 3.89
CA ASN A 59 26.42 -4.42 3.42
C ASN A 59 26.11 -5.38 4.58
N ASP A 60 24.85 -5.40 5.01
CA ASP A 60 24.38 -6.43 5.92
C ASP A 60 24.54 -7.79 5.22
N VAL A 61 25.35 -8.66 5.82
CA VAL A 61 25.71 -9.98 5.28
C VAL A 61 24.46 -10.82 5.03
N GLU A 62 23.42 -10.64 5.84
CA GLU A 62 22.13 -11.33 5.66
C GLU A 62 21.39 -10.87 4.40
N CYS A 63 21.47 -9.58 4.09
CA CYS A 63 20.85 -9.05 2.88
C CYS A 63 21.65 -9.43 1.63
N GLU A 64 22.99 -9.43 1.67
CA GLU A 64 23.79 -9.84 0.51
C GLU A 64 23.68 -11.35 0.19
N ASN A 65 23.52 -12.19 1.23
CA ASN A 65 23.26 -13.63 1.10
C ASN A 65 21.82 -13.97 0.68
N TYR A 66 20.93 -12.97 0.55
CA TYR A 66 19.58 -13.15 0.03
C TYR A 66 19.62 -13.57 -1.45
N LEU A 67 19.58 -14.88 -1.68
CA LEU A 67 19.57 -15.54 -2.98
C LEU A 67 18.15 -15.84 -3.51
N GLY A 68 17.11 -15.37 -2.81
CA GLY A 68 15.71 -15.67 -3.18
C GLY A 68 15.30 -17.13 -2.94
N GLN A 69 15.98 -17.86 -2.05
CA GLN A 69 15.57 -19.19 -1.64
C GLN A 69 14.34 -19.13 -0.72
N TYR A 70 13.27 -19.78 -1.14
CA TYR A 70 12.11 -20.06 -0.29
C TYR A 70 12.56 -20.94 0.89
N GLY A 71 12.27 -20.51 2.12
CA GLY A 71 12.48 -21.31 3.33
C GLY A 71 13.86 -21.21 4.02
N ALA A 72 14.84 -20.50 3.46
CA ALA A 72 16.20 -20.46 4.04
C ALA A 72 16.39 -19.45 5.20
N LEU A 73 15.39 -18.64 5.54
CA LEU A 73 15.42 -17.82 6.76
C LEU A 73 14.57 -18.46 7.86
N SER A 74 15.24 -19.32 8.60
CA SER A 74 14.91 -19.79 9.94
C SER A 74 14.96 -18.62 10.93
N ILE A 75 13.85 -18.40 11.63
CA ILE A 75 13.77 -18.00 13.05
C ILE A 75 14.11 -16.54 13.45
N GLU A 76 14.34 -15.58 12.54
CA GLU A 76 14.31 -14.15 12.95
C GLU A 76 13.28 -13.33 12.18
N SER A 77 12.05 -13.42 12.68
CA SER A 77 10.81 -12.85 12.16
C SER A 77 10.67 -11.33 12.31
N ARG A 78 11.76 -10.58 12.54
CA ARG A 78 11.72 -9.15 12.89
C ARG A 78 11.97 -8.16 11.75
N SER A 79 12.41 -8.59 10.57
CA SER A 79 12.77 -7.64 9.50
C SER A 79 12.14 -7.90 8.13
N ARG A 80 11.26 -8.89 7.93
CA ARG A 80 10.61 -9.18 6.63
C ARG A 80 9.79 -7.98 6.11
N LYS A 81 10.46 -7.07 5.39
CA LYS A 81 9.91 -5.91 4.69
C LYS A 81 9.75 -6.15 3.17
N SER A 82 9.90 -7.39 2.66
CA SER A 82 9.68 -7.74 1.22
C SER A 82 8.26 -8.04 0.82
N ASN A 83 7.36 -8.33 1.75
CA ASN A 83 5.96 -8.65 1.44
C ASN A 83 5.04 -7.43 1.68
N ARG A 84 5.51 -6.26 1.27
CA ARG A 84 4.99 -4.95 1.70
C ARG A 84 3.54 -4.65 1.31
N GLU A 85 2.89 -5.48 0.48
CA GLU A 85 1.47 -5.31 0.13
C GLU A 85 0.60 -6.56 0.32
N ARG A 86 0.67 -7.19 1.50
CA ARG A 86 -0.31 -8.23 1.88
C ARG A 86 -1.43 -7.78 2.79
N VAL A 87 -1.32 -6.57 3.30
CA VAL A 87 -2.37 -5.92 4.06
C VAL A 87 -2.69 -4.64 3.31
N GLU A 88 -3.94 -4.40 2.99
CA GLU A 88 -4.42 -3.20 2.30
C GLU A 88 -5.68 -2.73 3.02
N PHE A 89 -6.03 -1.45 2.91
CA PHE A 89 -7.29 -0.94 3.42
C PHE A 89 -8.11 -0.40 2.27
N TYR A 90 -9.41 -0.66 2.32
CA TYR A 90 -10.34 -0.31 1.29
C TYR A 90 -11.54 0.41 1.88
N PHE A 91 -12.19 1.22 1.05
CA PHE A 91 -13.54 1.69 1.26
C PHE A 91 -14.42 1.20 0.12
N GLU A 92 -15.61 0.69 0.46
CA GLU A 92 -16.60 0.18 -0.50
C GLU A 92 -17.84 1.08 -0.48
N LYS A 93 -18.21 1.66 -1.63
CA LYS A 93 -19.28 2.67 -1.72
C LYS A 93 -20.68 2.09 -1.48
N SER A 94 -20.99 0.92 -2.04
CA SER A 94 -22.29 0.24 -1.94
C SER A 94 -22.76 0.06 -0.51
N ASN A 95 -21.88 -0.48 0.34
CA ASN A 95 -22.18 -0.76 1.74
C ASN A 95 -21.66 0.33 2.69
N LYS A 96 -20.88 1.29 2.20
CA LYS A 96 -20.25 2.38 2.97
C LYS A 96 -19.40 1.86 4.13
N THR A 97 -18.67 0.77 3.89
CA THR A 97 -17.82 0.13 4.90
C THR A 97 -16.34 0.23 4.56
N PHE A 98 -15.52 0.12 5.60
CA PHE A 98 -14.08 -0.04 5.45
C PHE A 98 -13.72 -1.52 5.56
N SER A 99 -12.82 -1.96 4.69
CA SER A 99 -12.41 -3.36 4.60
C SER A 99 -10.89 -3.48 4.68
N LEU A 100 -10.42 -4.52 5.36
CA LEU A 100 -9.02 -4.94 5.40
C LEU A 100 -8.81 -5.98 4.30
N GLY A 101 -7.97 -5.69 3.31
CA GLY A 101 -7.55 -6.66 2.31
C GLY A 101 -6.35 -7.47 2.80
N LEU A 102 -6.47 -8.79 2.82
CA LEU A 102 -5.37 -9.72 3.13
C LEU A 102 -5.03 -10.58 1.93
N ARG A 103 -3.75 -10.66 1.55
CA ARG A 103 -3.28 -11.50 0.44
C ARG A 103 -2.26 -12.53 0.95
N PHE A 104 -2.46 -13.79 0.60
CA PHE A 104 -1.55 -14.89 0.89
C PHE A 104 -1.27 -15.66 -0.41
N SER A 105 -0.05 -16.19 -0.58
CA SER A 105 0.21 -17.10 -1.69
C SER A 105 -0.39 -18.47 -1.42
N GLY A 106 -0.55 -19.29 -2.47
CA GLY A 106 -1.07 -20.67 -2.32
C GLY A 106 -0.22 -21.51 -1.35
N ASP A 107 1.10 -21.40 -1.43
CA ASP A 107 2.03 -22.12 -0.54
C ASP A 107 1.83 -21.74 0.93
N GLU A 108 1.55 -20.46 1.21
CA GLU A 108 1.32 -19.98 2.56
C GLU A 108 0.00 -20.44 3.11
N ILE A 109 -1.05 -20.38 2.29
CA ILE A 109 -2.37 -20.89 2.67
C ILE A 109 -2.25 -22.35 3.06
N ASN A 110 -1.58 -23.17 2.24
CA ASN A 110 -1.37 -24.59 2.52
C ASN A 110 -0.56 -24.82 3.81
N ALA A 111 0.53 -24.07 4.01
CA ALA A 111 1.35 -24.19 5.22
C ALA A 111 0.60 -23.77 6.49
N TYR A 112 -0.19 -22.69 6.42
CA TYR A 112 -1.00 -22.22 7.54
C TYR A 112 -2.18 -23.16 7.84
N GLU A 113 -2.78 -23.73 6.81
CA GLU A 113 -3.88 -24.70 6.94
C GLU A 113 -3.42 -25.98 7.67
N GLN A 114 -2.24 -26.51 7.33
CA GLN A 114 -1.64 -27.67 8.03
C GLN A 114 -1.44 -27.44 9.53
N HIS A 115 -1.19 -26.20 9.94
CA HIS A 115 -0.96 -25.82 11.33
C HIS A 115 -2.21 -25.25 11.99
N ASN A 116 -3.38 -25.33 11.35
CA ASN A 116 -4.65 -24.75 11.82
C ASN A 116 -4.52 -23.28 12.25
N VAL A 117 -3.79 -22.50 11.46
CA VAL A 117 -3.43 -21.13 11.81
C VAL A 117 -4.61 -20.20 11.58
N VAL A 118 -4.85 -19.34 12.56
CA VAL A 118 -5.96 -18.38 12.56
C VAL A 118 -5.38 -16.97 12.47
N PHE A 119 -5.90 -16.20 11.52
CA PHE A 119 -5.69 -14.76 11.44
C PHE A 119 -6.48 -14.06 12.55
N GLU A 120 -5.90 -13.03 13.15
CA GLU A 120 -6.50 -12.28 14.24
C GLU A 120 -6.37 -10.78 14.00
N LEU A 121 -7.47 -10.05 14.21
CA LEU A 121 -7.53 -8.60 14.13
C LEU A 121 -7.96 -8.00 15.48
N ARG A 122 -7.17 -7.03 15.96
CA ARG A 122 -7.35 -6.37 17.25
C ARG A 122 -7.36 -4.85 17.12
N SER A 123 -8.06 -4.17 18.03
CA SER A 123 -8.03 -2.72 18.19
C SER A 123 -6.83 -2.24 19.00
N SER A 124 -6.28 -3.08 19.88
CA SER A 124 -5.06 -2.79 20.65
C SER A 124 -4.23 -4.06 20.85
N ALA A 125 -2.94 -3.90 21.18
CA ALA A 125 -2.05 -5.06 21.39
C ALA A 125 -2.44 -5.92 22.61
N ALA A 126 -3.11 -5.33 23.60
CA ALA A 126 -3.50 -5.98 24.85
C ALA A 126 -4.92 -6.60 24.79
N GLU A 127 -5.78 -6.11 23.90
CA GLU A 127 -7.14 -6.63 23.76
C GLU A 127 -7.21 -7.99 23.06
N GLN A 128 -8.32 -8.70 23.32
CA GLN A 128 -8.71 -9.87 22.55
C GLN A 128 -9.00 -9.49 21.09
N ALA A 129 -8.73 -10.43 20.18
CA ALA A 129 -9.12 -10.28 18.79
C ALA A 129 -10.65 -10.13 18.69
N PHE A 130 -11.11 -9.05 18.05
CA PHE A 130 -12.53 -8.85 17.79
C PHE A 130 -12.97 -9.56 16.51
N PHE A 131 -12.02 -9.98 15.68
CA PHE A 131 -12.26 -10.76 14.48
C PHE A 131 -11.15 -11.82 14.33
N THR A 132 -11.57 -13.02 13.98
CA THR A 132 -10.68 -14.15 13.70
C THR A 132 -11.14 -14.88 12.45
N LEU A 133 -10.20 -15.40 11.66
CA LEU A 133 -10.50 -16.15 10.43
C LEU A 133 -9.44 -17.23 10.19
N PRO A 134 -9.80 -18.51 10.04
CA PRO A 134 -8.85 -19.55 9.69
C PRO A 134 -8.18 -19.27 8.34
N ILE A 135 -6.85 -19.35 8.28
CA ILE A 135 -6.09 -19.17 7.03
C ILE A 135 -6.03 -20.52 6.31
N ASN A 136 -6.94 -20.71 5.35
CA ASN A 136 -7.10 -21.94 4.58
C ASN A 136 -7.68 -21.66 3.18
N ASN A 137 -7.70 -22.67 2.32
CA ASN A 137 -8.20 -22.55 0.95
C ASN A 137 -9.72 -22.31 0.84
N THR A 138 -10.47 -22.45 1.94
CA THR A 138 -11.91 -22.13 1.98
C THR A 138 -12.13 -20.62 2.13
N ASN A 139 -11.30 -19.95 2.93
CA ASN A 139 -11.48 -18.54 3.27
C ASN A 139 -10.59 -17.59 2.44
N PHE A 140 -9.49 -18.10 1.90
CA PHE A 140 -8.52 -17.30 1.16
C PHE A 140 -8.26 -17.89 -0.22
N ALA A 141 -8.30 -17.04 -1.24
CA ALA A 141 -7.86 -17.38 -2.59
C ALA A 141 -6.36 -17.02 -2.74
N PRO A 142 -5.54 -17.91 -3.35
CA PRO A 142 -4.13 -17.64 -3.63
C PRO A 142 -3.93 -16.34 -4.40
N ASP A 143 -3.00 -15.52 -3.92
CA ASP A 143 -2.53 -14.27 -4.55
C ASP A 143 -3.62 -13.20 -4.79
N ALA A 144 -4.82 -13.41 -4.25
CA ALA A 144 -5.93 -12.48 -4.32
C ALA A 144 -6.21 -11.85 -2.93
N PRO A 145 -6.53 -10.54 -2.86
CA PRO A 145 -6.90 -9.92 -1.61
C PRO A 145 -8.28 -10.40 -1.16
N THR A 146 -8.34 -11.00 0.03
CA THR A 146 -9.57 -11.31 0.76
C THR A 146 -9.96 -10.11 1.60
N LEU A 147 -11.15 -9.57 1.36
CA LEU A 147 -11.66 -8.37 2.04
C LEU A 147 -12.41 -8.74 3.32
N ILE A 148 -11.95 -8.20 4.44
CA ILE A 148 -12.53 -8.40 5.77
C ILE A 148 -13.13 -7.07 6.24
N PRO A 149 -14.46 -6.95 6.39
CA PRO A 149 -15.09 -5.74 6.89
C PRO A 149 -14.62 -5.38 8.30
N ILE A 150 -14.30 -4.12 8.51
CA ILE A 150 -13.86 -3.58 9.80
C ILE A 150 -15.08 -3.00 10.51
N ASN A 151 -15.52 -3.68 11.57
CA ASN A 151 -16.75 -3.32 12.30
C ASN A 151 -16.50 -2.58 13.62
N LYS A 152 -15.27 -2.58 14.13
CA LYS A 152 -14.89 -1.93 15.38
C LYS A 152 -13.87 -0.83 15.09
N PHE A 153 -14.19 0.40 15.46
CA PHE A 153 -13.30 1.54 15.22
C PHE A 153 -12.06 1.47 16.11
N SER A 154 -10.90 1.69 15.49
CA SER A 154 -9.64 2.03 16.16
C SER A 154 -8.80 2.92 15.24
N PHE A 155 -7.96 3.79 15.81
CA PHE A 155 -6.97 4.55 15.02
C PHE A 155 -5.92 3.65 14.40
N SER A 156 -5.59 2.56 15.08
CA SER A 156 -4.62 1.57 14.63
C SER A 156 -5.14 0.17 14.88
N TYR A 157 -4.82 -0.76 13.98
CA TYR A 157 -5.19 -2.16 14.10
C TYR A 157 -3.96 -3.01 14.30
N PHE A 158 -4.10 -4.07 15.09
CA PHE A 158 -3.04 -5.03 15.35
C PHE A 158 -3.41 -6.35 14.70
N LEU A 159 -2.61 -6.74 13.72
CA LEU A 159 -2.78 -7.97 12.94
C LEU A 159 -1.78 -9.01 13.44
N SER A 160 -2.24 -10.24 13.63
CA SER A 160 -1.37 -11.38 13.92
C SER A 160 -1.94 -12.66 13.37
N ASN A 161 -1.18 -13.74 13.55
CA ASN A 161 -1.66 -15.09 13.39
C ASN A 161 -1.23 -15.93 14.60
N THR A 162 -1.91 -17.05 14.81
CA THR A 162 -1.66 -17.95 15.95
C THR A 162 -0.32 -18.68 15.88
N LEU A 163 0.31 -18.75 14.70
CA LEU A 163 1.60 -19.42 14.52
C LEU A 163 2.76 -18.63 15.14
N ASN A 164 2.82 -17.32 14.85
CA ASN A 164 3.97 -16.48 15.22
C ASN A 164 3.66 -15.55 16.38
N GLY A 165 2.38 -15.38 16.76
CA GLY A 165 1.91 -14.51 17.86
C GLY A 165 2.29 -13.03 17.73
N THR A 166 2.95 -12.63 16.65
CA THR A 166 3.52 -11.30 16.47
C THR A 166 2.42 -10.33 16.06
N LYS A 167 2.13 -9.37 16.95
CA LYS A 167 1.09 -8.35 16.74
C LYS A 167 1.69 -7.16 16.01
N ARG A 168 1.44 -7.06 14.71
CA ARG A 168 1.91 -5.96 13.87
C ARG A 168 0.90 -4.82 13.87
N LYS A 169 1.35 -3.62 14.23
CA LYS A 169 0.53 -2.40 14.22
C LYS A 169 0.42 -1.85 12.80
N TYR A 170 -0.80 -1.52 12.40
CA TYR A 170 -1.13 -0.79 11.18
C TYR A 170 -1.95 0.43 11.54
N ASP A 171 -1.39 1.61 11.30
CA ASP A 171 -2.11 2.86 11.46
C ASP A 171 -3.11 3.02 10.31
N PHE A 172 -4.36 3.33 10.63
CA PHE A 172 -5.42 3.49 9.65
C PHE A 172 -6.05 4.89 9.72
N PHE A 173 -6.66 5.23 10.86
CA PHE A 173 -7.22 6.56 11.06
C PHE A 173 -6.19 7.50 11.70
N LYS A 174 -6.15 8.75 11.23
CA LYS A 174 -5.36 9.80 11.85
C LYS A 174 -6.19 10.49 12.93
N SER A 175 -5.53 10.89 14.02
CA SER A 175 -6.16 11.73 15.05
C SER A 175 -6.32 13.16 14.56
N GLY A 176 -7.31 13.88 15.08
CA GLY A 176 -7.65 15.24 14.65
C GLY A 176 -8.55 15.24 13.41
N ASN A 177 -8.80 16.43 12.84
CA ASN A 177 -9.63 16.58 11.65
C ASN A 177 -8.83 16.33 10.35
N THR A 178 -7.84 15.44 10.40
CA THR A 178 -6.94 15.15 9.28
C THR A 178 -7.60 14.14 8.35
N PRO A 179 -7.79 14.47 7.07
CA PRO A 179 -8.40 13.57 6.11
C PRO A 179 -7.52 12.36 5.81
N ILE A 180 -8.20 11.29 5.40
CA ILE A 180 -7.59 10.06 4.91
C ILE A 180 -7.95 9.92 3.44
N PHE A 181 -6.94 9.70 2.60
CA PHE A 181 -7.10 9.59 1.16
C PHE A 181 -7.13 8.14 0.72
N PHE A 182 -8.10 7.81 -0.12
CA PHE A 182 -8.21 6.55 -0.82
C PHE A 182 -8.20 6.84 -2.33
N LYS A 183 -7.39 6.13 -3.10
CA LYS A 183 -7.40 6.21 -4.56
C LYS A 183 -8.57 5.39 -5.10
N LEU A 184 -9.41 5.99 -5.94
CA LEU A 184 -10.53 5.26 -6.56
C LEU A 184 -9.99 4.18 -7.49
N GLN A 185 -10.66 3.02 -7.50
CA GLN A 185 -10.44 1.92 -8.41
C GLN A 185 -11.67 1.80 -9.32
N GLY A 186 -11.46 1.97 -10.63
CA GLY A 186 -12.53 1.96 -11.63
C GLY A 186 -13.26 3.31 -11.77
N ASN A 187 -14.13 3.38 -12.78
CA ASN A 187 -14.89 4.59 -13.15
C ASN A 187 -16.40 4.46 -12.85
N ASP A 188 -16.81 3.46 -12.08
CA ASP A 188 -18.22 3.23 -11.77
C ASP A 188 -18.67 4.04 -10.53
N SER A 189 -19.97 4.30 -10.47
CA SER A 189 -20.69 4.91 -9.34
C SER A 189 -20.61 4.08 -8.05
N ASP A 190 -20.51 2.75 -8.16
CA ASP A 190 -20.25 1.84 -7.02
C ASP A 190 -18.77 1.47 -6.94
N TYR A 191 -17.94 2.46 -6.65
CA TYR A 191 -16.49 2.30 -6.62
C TYR A 191 -15.98 1.61 -5.36
N LYS A 192 -14.82 0.97 -5.51
CA LYS A 192 -13.91 0.62 -4.41
C LYS A 192 -12.76 1.59 -4.40
N ALA A 193 -12.30 2.01 -3.23
CA ALA A 193 -11.17 2.91 -3.11
C ALA A 193 -10.09 2.29 -2.20
N LYS A 194 -8.84 2.23 -2.66
CA LYS A 194 -7.68 1.70 -1.91
C LYS A 194 -7.00 2.82 -1.14
N LEU A 195 -6.71 2.62 0.13
CA LEU A 195 -6.01 3.59 0.98
C LEU A 195 -4.67 4.01 0.36
N VAL A 196 -4.42 5.31 0.29
CA VAL A 196 -3.11 5.85 -0.06
C VAL A 196 -2.19 5.67 1.15
N ARG A 197 -1.25 4.73 1.04
CA ARG A 197 -0.27 4.43 2.10
C ARG A 197 0.92 5.38 2.14
N GLY A 198 1.31 5.88 0.98
CA GLY A 198 2.37 6.87 0.88
C GLY A 198 1.93 8.23 1.39
N ALA A 199 2.90 9.13 1.57
CA ALA A 199 2.61 10.54 1.75
C ALA A 199 2.28 11.21 0.41
N VAL A 200 2.51 10.57 -0.74
CA VAL A 200 2.38 11.24 -2.05
C VAL A 200 0.95 11.10 -2.60
N LEU A 201 0.38 12.24 -2.97
CA LEU A 201 -0.83 12.37 -3.79
C LEU A 201 -0.43 12.93 -5.15
N TYR A 202 -1.18 12.57 -6.17
CA TYR A 202 -0.94 13.02 -7.55
C TYR A 202 -2.10 13.87 -8.06
N THR A 203 -1.80 14.93 -8.83
CA THR A 203 -2.82 15.72 -9.54
C THR A 203 -3.55 14.86 -10.58
N ASN A 204 -4.75 15.27 -11.00
CA ASN A 204 -5.57 14.58 -12.01
C ASN A 204 -5.92 13.11 -11.69
N VAL A 205 -5.75 12.70 -10.43
CA VAL A 205 -6.19 11.40 -9.93
C VAL A 205 -7.41 11.61 -9.02
N PRO A 206 -8.48 10.82 -9.20
CA PRO A 206 -9.65 10.88 -8.32
C PRO A 206 -9.35 10.19 -6.98
N TYR A 207 -9.62 10.89 -5.89
CA TYR A 207 -9.52 10.38 -4.53
C TYR A 207 -10.85 10.45 -3.81
N PHE A 208 -11.09 9.41 -3.01
CA PHE A 208 -12.12 9.41 -1.99
C PHE A 208 -11.47 9.81 -0.68
N VAL A 209 -11.95 10.91 -0.11
CA VAL A 209 -11.37 11.56 1.07
C VAL A 209 -12.36 11.46 2.21
N VAL A 210 -11.87 10.92 3.33
CA VAL A 210 -12.69 10.70 4.53
C VAL A 210 -12.24 11.65 5.63
N PHE A 211 -13.19 12.40 6.16
CA PHE A 211 -13.04 13.15 7.40
C PHE A 211 -13.82 12.45 8.51
N GLN A 212 -13.18 12.28 9.66
CA GLN A 212 -13.75 11.65 10.84
C GLN A 212 -14.01 12.69 11.92
N ASN A 213 -15.17 12.60 12.58
CA ASN A 213 -15.39 13.25 13.88
C ASN A 213 -16.27 12.34 14.76
N GLN A 214 -15.92 12.20 16.04
CA GLN A 214 -16.55 11.27 16.96
C GLN A 214 -17.96 11.69 17.37
N TYR A 215 -18.20 12.99 17.57
CA TYR A 215 -19.38 13.49 18.28
C TYR A 215 -20.23 14.46 17.46
N SER A 216 -19.67 15.01 16.38
CA SER A 216 -20.40 15.91 15.49
C SER A 216 -20.07 15.60 14.04
N VAL A 217 -20.91 16.07 13.14
CA VAL A 217 -20.62 15.98 11.71
C VAL A 217 -19.39 16.84 11.44
N PRO A 218 -18.36 16.33 10.72
CA PRO A 218 -17.22 17.14 10.31
C PRO A 218 -17.71 18.42 9.62
N GLN A 219 -17.16 19.57 10.02
CA GLN A 219 -17.49 20.85 9.41
C GLN A 219 -17.09 20.80 7.93
N GLU A 220 -17.91 21.37 7.05
CA GLU A 220 -17.61 21.37 5.63
C GLU A 220 -16.30 22.11 5.36
N VAL A 221 -15.31 21.36 4.87
CA VAL A 221 -14.09 21.96 4.33
C VAL A 221 -14.45 22.56 2.97
N ARG A 222 -14.33 23.88 2.85
CA ARG A 222 -14.40 24.58 1.57
C ARG A 222 -13.05 24.45 0.89
N PHE A 223 -13.03 23.80 -0.27
CA PHE A 223 -11.85 23.77 -1.10
C PHE A 223 -11.86 24.95 -2.07
N SER A 224 -10.68 25.34 -2.54
CA SER A 224 -10.52 26.32 -3.61
C SER A 224 -10.82 25.69 -4.97
N ASP A 225 -10.93 26.51 -6.01
CA ASP A 225 -11.35 26.09 -7.36
C ASP A 225 -10.40 25.05 -8.01
N GLU A 226 -9.18 24.90 -7.49
CA GLU A 226 -8.20 23.90 -7.96
C GLU A 226 -8.54 22.46 -7.55
N ILE A 227 -9.43 22.29 -6.56
CA ILE A 227 -9.92 20.98 -6.13
C ILE A 227 -11.35 20.83 -6.63
N HIS A 228 -11.51 19.98 -7.64
CA HIS A 228 -12.83 19.61 -8.12
C HIS A 228 -13.44 18.58 -7.19
N VAL A 229 -14.65 18.82 -6.69
CA VAL A 229 -15.39 17.87 -5.85
C VAL A 229 -16.56 17.30 -6.66
N ASP A 230 -16.49 16.01 -6.97
CA ASP A 230 -17.51 15.29 -7.74
C ASP A 230 -18.69 14.88 -6.86
N GLU A 231 -18.42 14.39 -5.65
CA GLU A 231 -19.44 13.88 -4.72
C GLU A 231 -19.13 14.31 -3.29
N THR A 232 -20.16 14.60 -2.50
CA THR A 232 -20.07 14.75 -1.04
C THR A 232 -21.22 14.01 -0.38
N PHE A 233 -20.92 13.13 0.57
CA PHE A 233 -21.94 12.39 1.30
C PHE A 233 -21.50 12.08 2.73
N ARG A 234 -22.50 11.86 3.59
CA ARG A 234 -22.30 11.44 4.98
C ARG A 234 -22.62 9.97 5.13
N PHE A 235 -21.90 9.29 5.99
CA PHE A 235 -22.14 7.88 6.27
C PHE A 235 -21.75 7.53 7.71
N GLU A 236 -22.30 6.43 8.20
CA GLU A 236 -22.05 5.92 9.54
C GLU A 236 -21.57 4.49 9.43
N THR A 237 -20.44 4.20 10.10
CA THR A 237 -19.87 2.85 10.17
C THR A 237 -18.99 2.76 11.42
N MET A 238 -18.78 1.55 11.94
CA MET A 238 -17.99 1.32 13.16
C MET A 238 -18.45 2.17 14.37
N GLY A 239 -19.74 2.54 14.44
CA GLY A 239 -20.30 3.42 15.47
C GLY A 239 -19.82 4.88 15.39
N ARG A 240 -19.35 5.35 14.22
CA ARG A 240 -18.89 6.71 14.00
C ARG A 240 -19.46 7.33 12.74
N LYS A 241 -19.60 8.66 12.75
CA LYS A 241 -20.04 9.46 11.62
C LYS A 241 -18.85 9.97 10.82
N PHE A 242 -18.95 9.86 9.51
CA PHE A 242 -17.91 10.27 8.57
C PHE A 242 -18.50 11.21 7.51
N LEU A 243 -17.66 12.13 7.03
CA LEU A 243 -17.92 12.92 5.84
C LEU A 243 -16.99 12.42 4.74
N GLY A 244 -17.56 11.85 3.68
CA GLY A 244 -16.86 11.40 2.49
C GLY A 244 -16.97 12.45 1.37
N LYS A 245 -15.87 12.67 0.66
CA LYS A 245 -15.83 13.49 -0.56
C LYS A 245 -15.06 12.78 -1.65
N VAL A 246 -15.60 12.74 -2.86
CA VAL A 246 -14.83 12.36 -4.06
C VAL A 246 -14.30 13.64 -4.67
N LEU A 247 -12.98 13.75 -4.79
CA LEU A 247 -12.33 14.94 -5.32
C LEU A 247 -11.14 14.62 -6.21
N THR A 248 -10.84 15.56 -7.11
CA THR A 248 -9.67 15.53 -7.98
C THR A 248 -8.93 16.85 -7.85
N ILE A 249 -7.64 16.78 -7.48
CA ILE A 249 -6.77 17.97 -7.45
C ILE A 249 -6.29 18.23 -8.87
N LYS A 250 -6.73 19.33 -9.50
CA LYS A 250 -6.40 19.62 -10.90
C LYS A 250 -5.01 20.24 -11.06
N ASN A 251 -4.71 21.25 -10.23
CA ASN A 251 -3.48 22.01 -10.32
C ASN A 251 -2.72 22.02 -8.99
N LYS A 252 -1.39 21.91 -9.06
CA LYS A 252 -0.50 22.12 -7.92
C LYS A 252 -0.21 23.61 -7.79
N THR A 253 -0.81 24.26 -6.79
CA THR A 253 -0.51 25.64 -6.38
C THR A 253 0.13 25.64 -5.01
N ALA A 254 0.85 26.71 -4.64
CA ALA A 254 1.50 26.81 -3.33
C ALA A 254 0.51 26.68 -2.16
N GLN A 255 -0.73 27.17 -2.33
CA GLN A 255 -1.78 27.06 -1.33
C GLN A 255 -2.26 25.61 -1.14
N ILE A 256 -2.50 24.90 -2.24
CA ILE A 256 -2.92 23.49 -2.17
C ILE A 256 -1.80 22.61 -1.64
N ASP A 257 -0.56 22.86 -2.07
CA ASP A 257 0.61 22.13 -1.59
C ASP A 257 0.77 22.28 -0.06
N ALA A 258 0.65 23.51 0.45
CA ALA A 258 0.67 23.77 1.90
C ALA A 258 -0.50 23.10 2.65
N LEU A 259 -1.70 23.09 2.06
CA LEU A 259 -2.87 22.42 2.65
C LEU A 259 -2.66 20.91 2.74
N VAL A 260 -2.24 20.28 1.65
CA VAL A 260 -1.97 18.83 1.58
C VAL A 260 -0.82 18.45 2.52
N LEU A 261 0.20 19.30 2.61
CA LEU A 261 1.32 19.15 3.56
C LEU A 261 0.86 19.23 5.02
N SER A 262 -0.09 20.10 5.33
CA SER A 262 -0.67 20.20 6.69
C SER A 262 -1.40 18.90 7.11
N TRP A 263 -1.84 18.08 6.15
CA TRP A 263 -2.44 16.76 6.40
C TRP A 263 -1.40 15.62 6.41
N GLY A 264 -0.12 15.95 6.21
CA GLY A 264 0.99 15.02 6.16
C GLY A 264 1.14 14.31 4.80
N TYR A 265 0.74 14.98 3.72
CA TYR A 265 0.89 14.49 2.36
C TYR A 265 1.73 15.44 1.51
N GLN A 266 2.35 14.95 0.44
CA GLN A 266 3.05 15.71 -0.60
C GLN A 266 2.23 15.62 -1.87
N LEU A 267 2.09 16.71 -2.61
CA LEU A 267 1.39 16.71 -3.89
C LEU A 267 2.40 16.70 -5.04
N GLU A 268 2.28 15.73 -5.93
CA GLU A 268 3.07 15.65 -7.16
C GLU A 268 2.18 15.85 -8.39
N ALA A 269 2.77 16.41 -9.45
CA ALA A 269 2.08 16.52 -10.73
C ALA A 269 2.06 15.14 -11.40
N SER A 270 0.89 14.67 -11.83
CA SER A 270 0.85 13.51 -12.71
C SER A 270 1.50 13.85 -14.04
N GLU A 271 2.47 13.05 -14.47
CA GLU A 271 3.06 13.18 -15.79
C GLU A 271 2.00 12.86 -16.85
N THR A 272 1.65 13.85 -17.68
CA THR A 272 0.92 13.59 -18.92
C THR A 272 1.88 12.93 -19.90
N LEU A 273 1.78 11.61 -20.03
CA LEU A 273 2.36 10.88 -21.16
C LEU A 273 1.77 11.46 -22.45
N THR A 274 2.52 12.36 -23.08
CA THR A 274 2.21 12.83 -24.41
C THR A 274 2.65 11.72 -25.35
N LEU A 275 1.69 10.92 -25.82
CA LEU A 275 1.90 9.92 -26.86
C LEU A 275 2.33 10.66 -28.14
N LEU A 276 3.64 10.85 -28.31
CA LEU A 276 4.21 11.33 -29.56
C LEU A 276 4.09 10.18 -30.56
N TRP A 277 3.02 10.19 -31.35
CA TRP A 277 2.88 9.31 -32.50
C TRP A 277 4.07 9.57 -33.44
N PRO A 278 4.80 8.55 -33.92
CA PRO A 278 5.84 8.79 -34.92
C PRO A 278 5.16 9.29 -36.19
N ALA A 279 5.58 10.45 -36.70
CA ALA A 279 5.15 10.95 -37.98
C ALA A 279 5.38 9.85 -39.03
N CYS A 280 4.33 9.42 -39.73
CA CYS A 280 4.47 8.62 -40.93
C CYS A 280 5.35 9.44 -41.89
N GLY A 281 6.57 8.96 -42.13
CA GLY A 281 7.45 9.54 -43.13
C GLY A 281 6.76 9.52 -44.49
N SER A 282 6.48 10.69 -45.01
CA SER A 282 6.19 10.93 -46.42
C SER A 282 7.47 11.43 -47.09
N GLY A 283 7.96 10.71 -48.10
CA GLY A 283 9.06 11.12 -48.96
C GLY A 283 9.98 9.98 -49.34
#